data_AF-A0AAD9VIJ6-F1
#
_entry.id   AF-A0AAD9VIJ6-F1
#
_cell.length_a   1.000
_cell.length_b   1.000
_cell.length_c   1.000
_cell.angle_alpha   90.00
_cell.angle_beta   90.00
_cell.angle_gamma   90.00
#
_symmetry.space_group_name_H-M   'P 1'
#
loop_
_entity.id
_entity.type
_entity.pdbx_description
1 polymer ?
#
loop_
_entity_poly.entity_id
_entity_poly.type
_entity_poly.pdbx_seq_one_letter_code
_entity_poly.pdbx_strand_id
1 'polypeptide(L)'
;MADLYAKYNCTYCQEDITGLRVKCVECPDFDLCLQCFSAGAEIGQHKNDHSYQFMDSGTISIFNGRGNWTAREQLRLLDAIEQFGFGNWEDISKHIETRTPEEAKEEYIARYLDGNIGKHTWPPTESYTPNLMDQTKSDNGPLSPDLTSRLPPLDITPEEAAQLGYMPQRDDFERDYNHEAESLVSSLFLNPAEDDDLDIALKLAQVDMYTNNLRERARRKRVVRDYQLVSAFFASSRKDRAVKKRQTKEEKEFRDRMRTFAQFYTAQEYEQFLVNLERERELRLRLSELYRYREHGITRHEECAHFEQVIAQAQGQNDSADHWTEKKSGSSGPSTPIPRHTSKKREEEKSYSSTDRKSIAKLDSASSSSTISQTNLSRTMTPVSQWVEQDSNPNTSGQHSTSSSSTLEKNCNVASSSLKPLSGETGERDIEMEASAHLLTKQEKSLCLQLDLKPMQYLTQKTLLLQEYLSGNRKSGVVPQSEPESKILHYLVANGTLSAKMKVAVVCVAVLAVALAAPAEETYTTRFDHIDVKEILHNDRLLNNYANCLLEKGRCTAEGTELKKTLPDALETGCTKCSPKQREFAEEAIKFLSTNKKELWDELIAKYDPEGKYRTRFEAQAKQAGIKV
;
A
#
# COMPACT_ATOMS: atom_id res chain seq x y z
N MET A 1 7.86 36.07 43.69
CA MET A 1 7.68 34.78 44.38
C MET A 1 8.96 34.37 45.15
N ALA A 2 9.56 35.26 45.96
CA ALA A 2 10.83 34.97 46.66
C ALA A 2 10.66 34.67 48.17
N ASP A 3 9.47 34.92 48.76
CA ASP A 3 9.26 34.81 50.21
C ASP A 3 8.73 33.45 50.68
N LEU A 4 8.80 32.41 49.85
CA LEU A 4 8.33 31.06 50.22
C LEU A 4 9.31 30.30 51.13
N TYR A 5 10.53 30.83 51.32
CA TYR A 5 11.60 30.30 52.17
C TYR A 5 12.09 31.29 53.22
N ALA A 6 11.29 32.30 53.59
CA ALA A 6 11.67 33.19 54.67
C ALA A 6 11.71 32.39 55.98
N LYS A 7 12.93 31.99 56.39
CA LYS A 7 13.20 31.55 57.76
C LYS A 7 13.10 32.79 58.64
N TYR A 8 12.23 32.73 59.62
CA TYR A 8 12.02 33.82 60.56
C TYR A 8 12.71 33.48 61.87
N ASN A 9 13.50 34.41 62.37
CA ASN A 9 14.19 34.28 63.65
C ASN A 9 13.49 35.16 64.67
N CYS A 10 13.37 34.69 65.90
CA CYS A 10 12.86 35.49 66.99
C CYS A 10 13.80 36.67 67.24
N THR A 11 13.31 37.90 67.14
CA THR A 11 14.13 39.10 67.35
C THR A 11 14.72 39.18 68.76
N TYR A 12 14.11 38.48 69.73
CA TYR A 12 14.58 38.43 71.11
C TYR A 12 15.61 37.32 71.37
N CYS A 13 15.24 36.04 71.22
CA CYS A 13 16.14 34.91 71.51
C CYS A 13 17.03 34.49 70.34
N GLN A 14 16.83 35.06 69.15
CA GLN A 14 17.56 34.76 67.90
C GLN A 14 17.37 33.34 67.35
N GLU A 15 16.58 32.49 68.03
CA GLU A 15 16.25 31.14 67.57
C GLU A 15 15.29 31.16 66.38
N ASP A 16 15.38 30.13 65.53
CA ASP A 16 14.48 29.92 64.40
C ASP A 16 13.04 29.68 64.89
N ILE A 17 12.09 30.47 64.42
CA ILE A 17 10.67 30.28 64.72
C ILE A 17 10.11 29.22 63.79
N THR A 18 9.80 28.06 64.36
CA THR A 18 9.10 26.98 63.65
C THR A 18 7.59 27.05 63.94
N GLY A 19 6.78 27.18 62.89
CA GLY A 19 5.31 27.23 63.01
C GLY A 19 4.76 28.65 63.22
N LEU A 20 4.08 28.87 64.36
CA LEU A 20 3.36 30.13 64.63
C LEU A 20 4.31 31.21 65.16
N ARG A 21 4.46 32.30 64.43
CA ARG A 21 5.20 33.50 64.89
C ARG A 21 4.25 34.62 65.27
N VAL A 22 4.68 35.48 66.19
CA VAL A 22 3.96 36.68 66.60
C VAL A 22 4.66 37.89 66.03
N LYS A 23 4.03 38.56 65.07
CA LYS A 23 4.54 39.78 64.46
C LYS A 23 3.99 41.00 65.18
N CYS A 24 4.86 41.89 65.63
CA CYS A 24 4.43 43.19 66.14
C CYS A 24 3.92 44.06 64.98
N VAL A 25 2.77 44.71 65.15
CA VAL A 25 2.19 45.61 64.14
C VAL A 25 2.81 47.00 64.22
N GLU A 26 3.29 47.38 65.40
CA GLU A 26 3.82 48.71 65.67
C GLU A 26 5.32 48.82 65.39
N CYS A 27 6.07 47.72 65.56
CA CYS A 27 7.51 47.69 65.34
C CYS A 27 7.84 47.14 63.94
N PRO A 28 8.73 47.80 63.18
CA PRO A 28 9.16 47.30 61.88
C PRO A 28 9.97 46.01 62.03
N ASP A 29 9.63 45.00 61.23
CA ASP A 29 10.32 43.70 61.14
C ASP A 29 10.63 43.02 62.48
N PHE A 30 9.66 43.08 63.40
CA PHE A 30 9.80 42.53 64.74
C PHE A 30 8.92 41.29 64.92
N ASP A 31 9.56 40.13 65.08
CA ASP A 31 8.92 38.83 65.20
C ASP A 31 9.35 38.14 66.49
N LEU A 32 8.41 37.59 67.24
CA LEU A 32 8.65 36.81 68.45
C LEU A 32 8.22 35.36 68.27
N CYS A 33 9.00 34.44 68.83
CA CYS A 33 8.51 33.09 69.08
C CYS A 33 7.47 33.11 70.21
N LEU A 34 6.60 32.09 70.26
CA LEU A 34 5.54 32.01 71.27
C LEU A 34 6.07 32.02 72.72
N GLN A 35 7.27 31.49 72.94
CA GLN A 35 7.89 31.47 74.27
C GLN A 35 8.31 32.89 74.71
N CYS A 36 8.99 33.64 73.85
CA CYS A 36 9.37 35.03 74.16
C CYS A 36 8.15 35.94 74.27
N PHE A 37 7.13 35.74 73.42
CA PHE A 37 5.88 36.48 73.51
C PHE A 37 5.13 36.21 74.83
N SER A 38 4.99 34.93 75.21
CA SER A 38 4.32 34.56 76.48
C SER A 38 5.09 34.98 77.73
N ALA A 39 6.42 35.11 77.64
CA ALA A 39 7.26 35.68 78.69
C ALA A 39 7.19 37.21 78.77
N GLY A 40 6.46 37.88 77.86
CA GLY A 40 6.35 39.34 77.81
C GLY A 40 7.68 40.03 77.48
N ALA A 41 8.49 39.44 76.61
CA ALA A 41 9.83 39.93 76.30
C ALA A 41 9.80 41.32 75.62
N GLU A 42 10.55 42.27 76.18
CA GLU A 42 10.70 43.63 75.63
C GLU A 42 12.16 43.89 75.23
N ILE A 43 12.39 44.53 74.09
CA ILE A 43 13.74 44.90 73.63
C ILE A 43 13.68 46.14 72.74
N GLY A 44 14.57 47.10 72.99
CA GLY A 44 14.64 48.35 72.24
C GLY A 44 13.34 49.17 72.34
N GLN A 45 12.73 49.47 71.19
CA GLN A 45 11.47 50.23 71.09
C GLN A 45 10.22 49.35 71.19
N HIS A 46 10.37 48.03 71.25
CA HIS A 46 9.23 47.11 71.39
C HIS A 46 8.77 47.00 72.83
N LYS A 47 7.44 47.04 73.04
CA LYS A 47 6.77 46.83 74.32
C LYS A 47 5.77 45.69 74.24
N ASN A 48 5.57 45.02 75.38
CA ASN A 48 4.72 43.83 75.46
C ASN A 48 3.21 44.13 75.34
N ASP A 49 2.83 45.40 75.36
CA ASP A 49 1.46 45.90 75.16
C ASP A 49 1.19 46.35 73.72
N HIS A 50 2.20 46.32 72.83
CA HIS A 50 2.02 46.63 71.42
C HIS A 50 1.04 45.66 70.74
N SER A 51 0.29 46.21 69.80
CA SER A 51 -0.61 45.44 68.94
C SER A 51 0.17 44.39 68.13
N TYR A 52 -0.34 43.16 68.07
CA TYR A 52 0.35 42.03 67.44
C TYR A 52 -0.56 41.21 66.53
N GLN A 53 0.05 40.44 65.61
CA GLN A 53 -0.61 39.52 64.70
C GLN A 53 0.05 38.14 64.75
N PHE A 54 -0.77 37.09 64.83
CA PHE A 54 -0.30 35.72 64.65
C PHE A 54 -0.13 35.42 63.17
N MET A 55 1.05 34.93 62.80
CA MET A 55 1.37 34.51 61.43
C MET A 55 1.74 33.02 61.46
N ASP A 56 0.93 32.20 60.79
CA ASP A 56 1.21 30.78 60.61
C ASP A 56 2.18 30.56 59.43
N SER A 57 3.22 29.77 59.67
CA SER A 57 4.17 29.36 58.63
C SER A 57 3.64 28.23 57.74
N GLY A 58 2.36 27.86 57.84
CA GLY A 58 1.73 26.83 57.03
C GLY A 58 2.09 25.42 57.46
N THR A 59 2.50 25.25 58.73
CA THR A 59 2.79 23.94 59.33
C THR A 59 1.52 23.20 59.75
N ILE A 60 0.36 23.85 59.69
CA ILE A 60 -0.93 23.23 59.97
C ILE A 60 -1.30 22.29 58.82
N SER A 61 -1.85 21.12 59.16
CA SER A 61 -2.43 20.23 58.16
C SER A 61 -3.83 20.71 57.79
N ILE A 62 -4.06 20.98 56.51
CA ILE A 62 -5.35 21.46 55.98
C ILE A 62 -6.36 20.34 55.76
N PHE A 63 -5.91 19.09 55.69
CA PHE A 63 -6.75 17.93 55.45
C PHE A 63 -6.61 16.92 56.58
N ASN A 64 -7.70 16.66 57.31
CA ASN A 64 -7.71 15.59 58.31
C ASN A 64 -7.61 14.23 57.59
N GLY A 65 -6.48 13.52 57.69
CA GLY A 65 -6.31 12.21 57.04
C GLY A 65 -4.95 11.53 57.26
N ARG A 66 -4.77 10.34 56.67
CA ARG A 66 -3.51 9.58 56.69
C ARG A 66 -2.44 10.37 55.92
N GLY A 67 -1.28 10.54 56.54
CA GLY A 67 -0.19 11.36 56.02
C GLY A 67 -0.29 12.77 56.57
N ASN A 68 0.64 13.14 57.47
CA ASN A 68 0.70 14.46 58.10
C ASN A 68 1.15 15.53 57.08
N TRP A 69 0.41 15.74 55.99
CA TRP A 69 0.72 16.74 54.99
C TRP A 69 0.36 18.13 55.51
N THR A 70 1.37 19.00 55.54
CA THR A 70 1.19 20.40 55.93
C THR A 70 0.64 21.23 54.77
N ALA A 71 -0.01 22.36 55.07
CA ALA A 71 -0.47 23.30 54.06
C ALA A 71 0.66 23.73 53.10
N ARG A 72 1.87 23.88 53.65
CA ARG A 72 3.07 24.23 52.88
C ARG A 72 3.46 23.14 51.89
N GLU A 73 3.46 21.88 52.31
CA GLU A 73 3.77 20.75 51.42
C GLU A 73 2.72 20.60 50.32
N GLN A 74 1.44 20.82 50.65
CA GLN A 74 0.35 20.79 49.67
C GLN A 74 0.49 21.88 48.61
N LEU A 75 0.87 23.10 49.01
CA LEU A 75 1.15 24.19 48.06
C LEU A 75 2.34 23.86 47.15
N ARG A 76 3.43 23.31 47.71
CA ARG A 76 4.58 22.89 46.90
C ARG A 76 4.25 21.76 45.94
N LEU A 77 3.39 20.82 46.35
CA LEU A 77 2.92 19.75 45.48
C LEU A 77 2.19 20.31 44.27
N LEU A 78 1.29 21.28 44.47
CA LEU A 78 0.55 21.92 43.38
C LEU A 78 1.46 22.76 42.47
N ASP A 79 2.35 23.58 43.05
CA ASP A 79 3.31 24.41 42.30
C ASP A 79 4.26 23.53 41.46
N ALA A 80 4.76 22.44 42.04
CA ALA A 80 5.59 21.47 41.34
C ALA A 80 4.82 20.79 40.18
N ILE A 81 3.55 20.46 40.36
CA ILE A 81 2.74 19.86 39.31
C ILE A 81 2.47 20.84 38.17
N GLU A 82 2.26 22.12 38.47
CA GLU A 82 2.15 23.18 37.47
C GLU A 82 3.46 23.34 36.69
N GLN A 83 4.61 23.33 37.37
CA GLN A 83 5.92 23.54 36.75
C GLN A 83 6.44 22.34 35.95
N PHE A 84 6.32 21.12 36.49
CA PHE A 84 6.92 19.91 35.92
C PHE A 84 5.91 19.03 35.17
N GLY A 85 4.61 19.25 35.37
CA GLY A 85 3.55 18.45 34.77
C GLY A 85 3.31 17.12 35.48
N PHE A 86 2.06 16.64 35.40
CA PHE A 86 1.64 15.37 35.95
C PHE A 86 2.42 14.18 35.35
N GLY A 87 2.93 13.28 36.19
CA GLY A 87 3.71 12.12 35.77
C GLY A 87 5.22 12.22 36.06
N ASN A 88 5.75 13.45 36.17
CA ASN A 88 7.16 13.70 36.49
C ASN A 88 7.43 13.69 38.00
N TRP A 89 7.03 12.61 38.68
CA TRP A 89 7.02 12.51 40.15
C TRP A 89 8.41 12.63 40.80
N GLU A 90 9.47 12.25 40.09
CA GLU A 90 10.85 12.39 40.58
C GLU A 90 11.25 13.86 40.78
N ASP A 91 10.93 14.72 39.81
CA ASP A 91 11.26 16.15 39.90
C ASP A 91 10.29 16.90 40.80
N ILE A 92 9.02 16.47 40.84
CA ILE A 92 8.02 16.98 41.79
C ILE A 92 8.45 16.71 43.24
N SER A 93 8.90 15.49 43.55
CA SER A 93 9.40 15.13 44.87
C SER A 93 10.63 15.96 45.27
N LYS A 94 11.58 16.16 44.34
CA LYS A 94 12.74 17.03 44.59
C LYS A 94 12.34 18.47 44.90
N HIS A 95 11.28 18.99 44.27
CA HIS A 95 10.75 20.33 44.53
C HIS A 95 10.04 20.45 45.88
N ILE A 96 9.34 19.40 46.31
CA ILE A 96 8.72 19.35 47.65
C ILE A 96 9.78 19.22 48.74
N GLU A 97 10.88 18.50 48.45
CA GLU A 97 12.04 18.20 49.32
C GLU A 97 11.76 17.22 50.47
N THR A 98 10.53 17.20 51.01
CA THR A 98 10.19 16.45 52.23
C THR A 98 9.48 15.11 52.00
N ARG A 99 9.09 14.78 50.75
CA ARG A 99 8.23 13.64 50.41
C ARG A 99 8.78 12.85 49.25
N THR A 100 8.53 11.53 49.23
CA THR A 100 8.98 10.68 48.12
C THR A 100 8.10 10.87 46.88
N PRO A 101 8.56 10.45 45.68
CA PRO A 101 7.77 10.50 44.45
C PRO A 101 6.43 9.75 44.57
N GLU A 102 6.43 8.59 45.23
CA GLU A 102 5.24 7.78 45.45
C GLU A 102 4.26 8.47 46.38
N GLU A 103 4.74 9.03 47.50
CA GLU A 103 3.89 9.78 48.44
C GLU A 103 3.26 11.02 47.78
N ALA A 104 4.05 11.77 46.99
CA ALA A 104 3.57 12.94 46.26
C ALA A 104 2.49 12.55 45.22
N LYS A 105 2.71 11.46 44.51
CA LYS A 105 1.74 10.90 43.55
C LYS A 105 0.44 10.48 44.26
N GLU A 106 0.55 9.68 45.30
CA GLU A 106 -0.61 9.17 46.04
C GLU A 106 -1.43 10.30 46.64
N GLU A 107 -0.79 11.29 47.27
CA GLU A 107 -1.49 12.43 47.85
C GLU A 107 -2.19 13.27 46.77
N TYR A 108 -1.51 13.56 45.65
CA TYR A 108 -2.12 14.35 44.59
C TYR A 108 -3.36 13.66 43.99
N ILE A 109 -3.23 12.38 43.67
CA ILE A 109 -4.34 11.59 43.11
C ILE A 109 -5.48 11.50 44.13
N ALA A 110 -5.20 11.12 45.37
CA ALA A 110 -6.23 10.91 46.38
C ALA A 110 -6.99 12.18 46.77
N ARG A 111 -6.36 13.37 46.65
CA ARG A 111 -6.99 14.65 47.02
C ARG A 111 -7.58 15.41 45.84
N TYR A 112 -6.80 15.61 44.79
CA TYR A 112 -7.11 16.53 43.70
C TYR A 112 -7.68 15.85 42.46
N LEU A 113 -7.63 14.52 42.35
CA LEU A 113 -8.26 13.76 41.26
C LEU A 113 -9.45 12.92 41.76
N ASP A 114 -9.17 11.93 42.60
CA ASP A 114 -10.19 10.99 43.11
C ASP A 114 -10.92 11.50 44.36
N GLY A 115 -10.32 12.51 45.01
CA GLY A 115 -10.83 13.14 46.21
C GLY A 115 -12.00 14.08 45.96
N ASN A 116 -12.51 14.68 47.03
CA ASN A 116 -13.63 15.61 46.95
C ASN A 116 -13.31 16.84 46.09
N ILE A 117 -12.05 17.30 46.09
CA ILE A 117 -11.63 18.43 45.26
C ILE A 117 -11.75 18.03 43.80
N GLY A 118 -11.10 16.93 43.39
CA GLY A 118 -11.15 16.45 42.00
C GLY A 118 -12.57 16.18 41.49
N LYS A 119 -13.43 15.56 42.29
CA LYS A 119 -14.84 15.33 41.95
C LYS A 119 -15.65 16.61 41.68
N HIS A 120 -15.25 17.73 42.28
CA HIS A 120 -15.95 19.01 42.12
C HIS A 120 -15.25 19.97 41.17
N THR A 121 -13.95 19.81 40.92
CA THR A 121 -13.19 20.62 39.96
C THR A 121 -13.19 20.01 38.57
N TRP A 122 -13.27 18.69 38.44
CA TRP A 122 -13.28 17.99 37.17
C TRP A 122 -14.67 17.40 36.91
N PRO A 123 -15.28 17.65 35.73
CA PRO A 123 -16.54 17.02 35.40
C PRO A 123 -16.32 15.51 35.20
N PRO A 124 -17.34 14.64 35.44
CA PRO A 124 -17.18 13.19 35.34
C PRO A 124 -16.60 12.79 33.98
N THR A 125 -15.68 11.82 33.93
CA THR A 125 -14.99 11.39 32.70
C THR A 125 -15.96 11.05 31.55
N GLU A 126 -17.18 10.61 31.86
CA GLU A 126 -18.27 10.37 30.90
C GLU A 126 -18.68 11.61 30.10
N SER A 127 -18.58 12.80 30.70
CA SER A 127 -18.81 14.09 30.04
C SER A 127 -17.63 14.55 29.17
N TYR A 128 -16.46 13.96 29.39
CA TYR A 128 -15.23 14.21 28.64
C TYR A 128 -14.97 13.09 27.64
N THR A 129 -16.02 12.55 27.02
CA THR A 129 -15.84 11.80 25.78
C THR A 129 -15.43 12.82 24.72
N PRO A 130 -14.15 12.85 24.29
CA PRO A 130 -13.80 13.76 23.23
C PRO A 130 -14.63 13.33 22.03
N ASN A 131 -15.50 14.22 21.55
CA ASN A 131 -16.20 14.00 20.30
C ASN A 131 -15.17 14.20 19.18
N LEU A 132 -14.28 13.21 19.06
CA LEU A 132 -13.36 13.06 17.96
C LEU A 132 -14.23 12.70 16.75
N MET A 133 -14.81 13.74 16.14
CA MET A 133 -15.29 13.60 14.77
C MET A 133 -14.06 13.29 13.95
N ASP A 134 -13.96 12.04 13.52
CA ASP A 134 -13.03 11.64 12.49
C ASP A 134 -13.35 12.47 11.24
N GLN A 135 -12.53 13.49 11.01
CA GLN A 135 -12.61 14.35 9.83
C GLN A 135 -12.10 13.62 8.59
N THR A 136 -11.52 12.41 8.73
CA THR A 136 -11.26 11.57 7.58
C THR A 136 -12.60 11.11 7.03
N LYS A 137 -12.94 11.62 5.84
CA LYS A 137 -14.02 11.03 5.04
C LYS A 137 -13.66 9.56 4.88
N SER A 138 -14.64 8.65 4.96
CA SER A 138 -14.44 7.23 4.65
C SER A 138 -13.81 7.13 3.26
N ASP A 139 -12.49 6.98 3.20
CA ASP A 139 -11.76 6.83 1.96
C ASP A 139 -12.08 5.42 1.50
N ASN A 140 -12.95 5.28 0.49
CA ASN A 140 -13.16 4.00 -0.20
C ASN A 140 -12.19 3.85 -1.38
N GLY A 141 -11.19 4.72 -1.44
CA GLY A 141 -10.13 4.69 -2.42
C GLY A 141 -9.27 3.43 -2.28
N PRO A 142 -8.39 3.18 -3.27
CA PRO A 142 -7.59 1.97 -3.33
C PRO A 142 -6.62 1.78 -2.16
N LEU A 143 -6.47 2.80 -1.30
CA LEU A 143 -5.60 2.85 -0.11
C LEU A 143 -6.33 2.88 1.21
N SER A 144 -7.65 2.71 1.19
CA SER A 144 -8.44 2.69 2.40
C SER A 144 -7.86 1.71 3.43
N PRO A 145 -7.71 2.13 4.69
CA PRO A 145 -7.48 1.21 5.81
C PRO A 145 -8.48 0.04 5.83
N ASP A 146 -9.69 0.24 5.31
CA ASP A 146 -10.74 -0.80 5.24
C ASP A 146 -10.43 -1.92 4.25
N LEU A 147 -9.65 -1.65 3.20
CA LEU A 147 -9.20 -2.70 2.27
C LEU A 147 -8.10 -3.54 2.90
N THR A 148 -7.31 -2.96 3.79
CA THR A 148 -6.29 -3.67 4.54
C THR A 148 -6.85 -4.43 5.75
N SER A 149 -7.81 -3.87 6.47
CA SER A 149 -8.36 -4.47 7.71
C SER A 149 -9.03 -5.83 7.52
N ARG A 150 -9.49 -6.14 6.30
CA ARG A 150 -10.13 -7.43 5.97
C ARG A 150 -9.15 -8.60 5.83
N LEU A 151 -7.86 -8.33 5.72
CA LEU A 151 -6.85 -9.38 5.56
C LEU A 151 -6.38 -9.87 6.93
N PRO A 152 -6.05 -11.17 7.08
CA PRO A 152 -5.56 -11.72 8.33
C PRO A 152 -4.28 -11.00 8.77
N PRO A 153 -4.05 -10.76 10.07
CA PRO A 153 -2.85 -10.09 10.56
C PRO A 153 -1.59 -10.86 10.14
N LEU A 154 -0.46 -10.14 10.11
CA LEU A 154 0.82 -10.75 9.78
C LEU A 154 1.20 -11.77 10.87
N ASP A 155 1.49 -13.00 10.47
CA ASP A 155 1.96 -14.04 11.38
C ASP A 155 3.45 -13.83 11.69
N ILE A 156 3.72 -13.12 12.79
CA ILE A 156 5.06 -12.70 13.18
C ILE A 156 5.23 -12.76 14.70
N THR A 157 6.39 -13.23 15.17
CA THR A 157 6.71 -13.19 16.60
C THR A 157 7.17 -11.78 17.02
N PRO A 158 7.08 -11.41 18.31
CA PRO A 158 7.56 -10.11 18.78
C PRO A 158 9.05 -9.86 18.47
N GLU A 159 9.87 -10.92 18.51
CA GLU A 159 11.31 -10.84 18.19
C GLU A 159 11.54 -10.58 16.70
N GLU A 160 10.80 -11.26 15.83
CA GLU A 160 10.85 -11.05 14.38
C GLU A 160 10.32 -9.66 14.00
N ALA A 161 9.28 -9.18 14.67
CA ALA A 161 8.75 -7.84 14.48
C ALA A 161 9.78 -6.78 14.87
N ALA A 162 10.47 -6.96 16.01
CA ALA A 162 11.55 -6.08 16.42
C ALA A 162 12.72 -6.07 15.44
N GLN A 163 13.10 -7.23 14.87
CA GLN A 163 14.16 -7.31 13.85
C GLN A 163 13.81 -6.53 12.56
N LEU A 164 12.53 -6.41 12.24
CA LEU A 164 12.05 -5.68 11.07
C LEU A 164 11.64 -4.24 11.36
N GLY A 165 11.66 -3.81 12.63
CA GLY A 165 11.04 -2.55 13.05
C GLY A 165 9.55 -2.50 12.72
N TYR A 166 8.87 -3.66 12.72
CA TYR A 166 7.43 -3.75 12.46
C TYR A 166 6.66 -3.57 13.77
N MET A 167 5.60 -2.77 13.73
CA MET A 167 4.73 -2.44 14.85
C MET A 167 3.37 -3.13 14.64
N PRO A 168 3.13 -4.33 15.20
CA PRO A 168 1.97 -5.16 14.83
C PRO A 168 0.61 -4.52 15.09
N GLN A 169 0.49 -3.73 16.18
CA GLN A 169 -0.75 -3.04 16.52
C GLN A 169 -1.07 -1.86 15.59
N ARG A 170 -0.07 -1.34 14.88
CA ARG A 170 -0.21 -0.23 13.92
C ARG A 170 -0.20 -0.70 12.47
N ASP A 171 0.12 -1.96 12.22
CA ASP A 171 0.39 -2.52 10.89
C ASP A 171 1.40 -1.65 10.09
N ASP A 172 2.45 -1.22 10.78
CA ASP A 172 3.37 -0.20 10.27
C ASP A 172 4.84 -0.57 10.48
N PHE A 173 5.72 -0.08 9.60
CA PHE A 173 7.15 -0.28 9.72
C PHE A 173 7.81 1.04 10.13
N GLU A 174 8.80 0.99 11.02
CA GLU A 174 9.62 2.15 11.39
C GLU A 174 10.24 2.82 10.14
N ARG A 175 10.61 2.02 9.13
CA ARG A 175 11.09 2.53 7.84
C ARG A 175 10.28 1.93 6.69
N ASP A 176 9.35 2.72 6.18
CA ASP A 176 8.49 2.34 5.06
C ASP A 176 9.22 2.25 3.72
N TYR A 177 8.58 1.58 2.75
CA TYR A 177 9.06 1.54 1.37
C TYR A 177 9.18 2.94 0.78
N ASN A 178 10.34 3.24 0.20
CA ASN A 178 10.66 4.56 -0.36
C ASN A 178 10.40 5.70 0.65
N HIS A 179 11.02 5.59 1.82
CA HIS A 179 10.94 6.62 2.86
C HIS A 179 11.45 7.99 2.40
N GLU A 180 12.35 8.04 1.41
CA GLU A 180 12.84 9.30 0.84
C GLU A 180 11.75 10.12 0.15
N ALA A 181 10.61 9.50 -0.21
CA ALA A 181 9.47 10.21 -0.80
C ALA A 181 8.86 11.27 0.14
N GLU A 182 9.08 11.18 1.47
CA GLU A 182 8.67 12.25 2.41
C GLU A 182 9.34 13.59 2.08
N SER A 183 10.53 13.57 1.44
CA SER A 183 11.21 14.81 1.01
C SER A 183 10.44 15.60 -0.04
N LEU A 184 9.55 14.95 -0.80
CA LEU A 184 8.71 15.61 -1.81
C LEU A 184 7.72 16.58 -1.16
N VAL A 185 7.31 16.30 0.08
CA VAL A 185 6.29 17.07 0.81
C VAL A 185 6.84 17.82 2.02
N SER A 186 8.06 17.52 2.47
CA SER A 186 8.64 18.08 3.70
C SER A 186 8.86 19.59 3.67
N SER A 187 9.08 20.17 2.49
CA SER A 187 9.30 21.62 2.29
C SER A 187 8.12 22.32 1.61
N LEU A 188 7.00 21.61 1.45
CA LEU A 188 5.87 22.05 0.66
C LEU A 188 5.02 23.01 1.50
N PHE A 189 5.05 24.29 1.15
CA PHE A 189 4.28 25.35 1.81
C PHE A 189 3.26 25.91 0.82
N LEU A 190 1.97 25.91 1.20
CA LEU A 190 0.90 26.45 0.37
C LEU A 190 0.61 27.89 0.82
N ASN A 191 0.85 28.87 -0.03
CA ASN A 191 0.50 30.26 0.22
C ASN A 191 -0.47 30.77 -0.87
N PRO A 192 -1.79 30.57 -0.70
CA PRO A 192 -2.78 30.87 -1.73
C PRO A 192 -2.83 32.34 -2.17
N ALA A 193 -2.24 33.26 -1.39
CA ALA A 193 -2.19 34.68 -1.70
C ALA A 193 -0.98 35.08 -2.56
N GLU A 194 0.11 34.31 -2.51
CA GLU A 194 1.37 34.60 -3.21
C GLU A 194 1.67 33.61 -4.33
N ASP A 195 1.16 32.37 -4.23
CA ASP A 195 1.39 31.32 -5.21
C ASP A 195 0.61 31.63 -6.50
N ASP A 196 1.32 31.63 -7.63
CA ASP A 196 0.69 31.71 -8.94
C ASP A 196 0.17 30.33 -9.40
N ASP A 197 -0.57 30.30 -10.52
CA ASP A 197 -1.17 29.06 -11.03
C ASP A 197 -0.11 27.97 -11.35
N LEU A 198 1.11 28.38 -11.71
CA LEU A 198 2.20 27.46 -12.02
C LEU A 198 2.80 26.86 -10.74
N ASP A 199 3.00 27.67 -9.71
CA ASP A 199 3.44 27.24 -8.39
C ASP A 199 2.44 26.28 -7.76
N ILE A 200 1.14 26.59 -7.86
CA ILE A 200 0.06 25.71 -7.40
C ILE A 200 0.10 24.39 -8.17
N ALA A 201 0.23 24.43 -9.50
CA ALA A 201 0.29 23.21 -10.32
C ALA A 201 1.52 22.35 -9.98
N LEU A 202 2.68 22.95 -9.75
CA LEU A 202 3.91 22.24 -9.37
C LEU A 202 3.77 21.58 -8.00
N LYS A 203 3.21 22.29 -7.02
CA LYS A 203 2.92 21.78 -5.68
C LYS A 203 1.93 20.63 -5.72
N LEU A 204 0.86 20.75 -6.51
CA LEU A 204 -0.09 19.66 -6.73
C LEU A 204 0.59 18.44 -7.38
N ALA A 205 1.47 18.64 -8.35
CA ALA A 205 2.22 17.54 -8.96
C ALA A 205 3.15 16.82 -7.96
N GLN A 206 3.80 17.56 -7.05
CA GLN A 206 4.59 16.97 -5.95
C GLN A 206 3.70 16.14 -5.00
N VAL A 207 2.52 16.65 -4.65
CA VAL A 207 1.52 15.91 -3.84
C VAL A 207 1.04 14.66 -4.58
N ASP A 208 0.81 14.72 -5.88
CA ASP A 208 0.42 13.56 -6.70
C ASP A 208 1.53 12.50 -6.74
N MET A 209 2.79 12.92 -6.89
CA MET A 209 3.96 12.02 -6.82
C MET A 209 4.06 11.33 -5.46
N TYR A 210 3.85 12.08 -4.37
CA TYR A 210 3.82 11.51 -3.02
C TYR A 210 2.65 10.55 -2.83
N THR A 211 1.45 10.91 -3.31
CA THR A 211 0.26 10.07 -3.29
C THR A 211 0.49 8.75 -4.02
N ASN A 212 1.19 8.75 -5.16
CA ASN A 212 1.57 7.52 -5.85
C ASN A 212 2.52 6.63 -5.02
N ASN A 213 3.43 7.22 -4.24
CA ASN A 213 4.27 6.45 -3.32
C ASN A 213 3.44 5.83 -2.19
N LEU A 214 2.50 6.58 -1.61
CA LEU A 214 1.54 6.02 -0.65
C LEU A 214 0.73 4.87 -1.26
N ARG A 215 0.37 4.99 -2.55
CA ARG A 215 -0.32 3.92 -3.28
C ARG A 215 0.48 2.63 -3.33
N GLU A 216 1.74 2.77 -3.70
CA GLU A 216 2.64 1.63 -3.79
C GLU A 216 2.96 1.03 -2.41
N ARG A 217 3.09 1.85 -1.35
CA ARG A 217 3.25 1.37 0.03
C ARG A 217 2.06 0.52 0.48
N ALA A 218 0.83 1.00 0.31
CA ALA A 218 -0.34 0.23 0.72
C ALA A 218 -0.51 -1.06 -0.11
N ARG A 219 -0.23 -1.00 -1.42
CA ARG A 219 -0.22 -2.19 -2.29
C ARG A 219 0.78 -3.23 -1.78
N ARG A 220 2.00 -2.82 -1.42
CA ARG A 220 3.03 -3.71 -0.87
C ARG A 220 2.62 -4.29 0.47
N LYS A 221 2.14 -3.46 1.42
CA LYS A 221 1.63 -3.93 2.72
C LYS A 221 0.52 -4.98 2.53
N ARG A 222 -0.42 -4.73 1.61
CA ARG A 222 -1.47 -5.69 1.24
C ARG A 222 -0.91 -7.02 0.76
N VAL A 223 -0.01 -7.00 -0.23
CA VAL A 223 0.59 -8.23 -0.80
C VAL A 223 1.41 -8.98 0.27
N VAL A 224 2.21 -8.26 1.06
CA VAL A 224 3.03 -8.85 2.13
C VAL A 224 2.16 -9.58 3.15
N ARG A 225 1.04 -8.98 3.55
CA ARG A 225 0.13 -9.58 4.53
C ARG A 225 -0.70 -10.72 3.95
N ASP A 226 -1.30 -10.53 2.78
CA ASP A 226 -2.13 -11.56 2.15
C ASP A 226 -1.35 -12.84 1.86
N TYR A 227 -0.13 -12.71 1.32
CA TYR A 227 0.76 -13.85 1.07
C TYR A 227 1.58 -14.29 2.28
N GLN A 228 1.43 -13.62 3.43
CA GLN A 228 2.19 -13.88 4.65
C GLN A 228 3.71 -13.97 4.38
N LEU A 229 4.23 -13.04 3.57
CA LEU A 229 5.60 -13.10 3.05
C LEU A 229 6.66 -13.01 4.15
N VAL A 230 6.36 -12.32 5.25
CA VAL A 230 7.27 -12.22 6.40
C VAL A 230 7.33 -13.54 7.16
N SER A 231 6.17 -14.16 7.44
CA SER A 231 6.14 -15.52 8.01
C SER A 231 6.89 -16.49 7.11
N ALA A 232 6.66 -16.45 5.79
CA ALA A 232 7.37 -17.30 4.83
C ALA A 232 8.88 -17.05 4.77
N PHE A 233 9.32 -15.80 4.94
CA PHE A 233 10.73 -15.43 5.02
C PHE A 233 11.39 -16.07 6.24
N PHE A 234 10.81 -15.93 7.43
CA PHE A 234 11.36 -16.52 8.65
C PHE A 234 11.18 -18.04 8.71
N ALA A 235 10.12 -18.60 8.12
CA ALA A 235 9.89 -20.04 8.01
C ALA A 235 11.00 -20.77 7.24
N SER A 236 11.77 -20.07 6.40
CA SER A 236 12.95 -20.65 5.75
C SER A 236 14.14 -20.82 6.72
N SER A 237 14.19 -20.01 7.78
CA SER A 237 15.22 -19.98 8.81
C SER A 237 14.84 -20.83 10.03
N ARG A 238 13.54 -20.85 10.37
CA ARG A 238 12.95 -21.85 11.28
C ARG A 238 13.14 -23.20 10.60
N LYS A 239 13.92 -24.12 11.19
CA LYS A 239 14.13 -25.49 10.67
C LYS A 239 12.85 -26.35 10.62
N ASP A 240 11.67 -25.74 10.73
CA ASP A 240 10.37 -26.32 10.44
C ASP A 240 10.24 -26.55 8.93
N ARG A 241 10.89 -27.62 8.46
CA ARG A 241 10.47 -28.25 7.21
C ARG A 241 9.10 -28.88 7.44
N ALA A 242 8.06 -28.07 7.33
CA ALA A 242 6.76 -28.59 6.90
C ALA A 242 7.03 -29.46 5.66
N VAL A 243 6.48 -30.67 5.65
CA VAL A 243 6.64 -31.64 4.57
C VAL A 243 5.97 -31.09 3.31
N LYS A 244 6.62 -30.13 2.64
CA LYS A 244 6.20 -29.66 1.33
C LYS A 244 6.39 -30.84 0.40
N LYS A 245 5.32 -31.21 -0.33
CA LYS A 245 5.42 -32.16 -1.44
C LYS A 245 6.63 -31.76 -2.28
N ARG A 246 7.50 -32.73 -2.57
CA ARG A 246 8.65 -32.54 -3.44
C ARG A 246 8.10 -32.14 -4.82
N GLN A 247 8.14 -30.84 -5.12
CA GLN A 247 7.74 -30.33 -6.43
C GLN A 247 8.75 -30.78 -7.48
N THR A 248 8.24 -31.10 -8.66
CA THR A 248 9.12 -31.40 -9.79
C THR A 248 9.86 -30.14 -10.23
N LYS A 249 11.00 -30.31 -10.93
CA LYS A 249 11.75 -29.17 -11.47
C LYS A 249 10.87 -28.31 -12.41
N GLU A 250 10.04 -28.97 -13.23
CA GLU A 250 9.12 -28.31 -14.16
C GLU A 250 8.03 -27.52 -13.43
N GLU A 251 7.43 -28.09 -12.39
CA GLU A 251 6.39 -27.42 -11.58
C GLU A 251 6.96 -26.18 -10.89
N LYS A 252 8.17 -26.27 -10.36
CA LYS A 252 8.85 -25.11 -9.75
C LYS A 252 9.11 -24.01 -10.78
N GLU A 253 9.61 -24.37 -11.96
CA GLU A 253 9.88 -23.41 -13.04
C GLU A 253 8.60 -22.74 -13.54
N PHE A 254 7.51 -23.50 -13.66
CA PHE A 254 6.19 -22.97 -14.00
C PHE A 254 5.71 -21.94 -12.97
N ARG A 255 5.76 -22.28 -11.67
CA ARG A 255 5.35 -21.38 -10.59
C ARG A 255 6.22 -20.14 -10.50
N ASP A 256 7.53 -20.26 -10.72
CA ASP A 256 8.43 -19.11 -10.75
C ASP A 256 8.12 -18.17 -11.93
N ARG A 257 7.77 -18.70 -13.12
CA ARG A 257 7.32 -17.89 -14.26
C ARG A 257 5.99 -17.18 -14.01
N MET A 258 5.09 -17.81 -13.27
CA MET A 258 3.77 -17.24 -12.95
C MET A 258 3.79 -16.25 -11.78
N ARG A 259 4.89 -16.16 -11.02
CA ARG A 259 5.03 -15.28 -9.84
C ARG A 259 4.69 -13.81 -10.13
N THR A 260 4.96 -13.32 -11.34
CA THR A 260 4.65 -11.94 -11.76
C THR A 260 3.16 -11.61 -11.69
N PHE A 261 2.28 -12.62 -11.75
CA PHE A 261 0.85 -12.44 -11.66
C PHE A 261 0.33 -12.37 -10.22
N ALA A 262 1.12 -12.79 -9.22
CA ALA A 262 0.73 -12.77 -7.81
C ALA A 262 0.33 -11.37 -7.31
N GLN A 263 0.82 -10.30 -7.94
CA GLN A 263 0.44 -8.95 -7.57
C GLN A 263 -0.99 -8.52 -7.97
N PHE A 264 -1.66 -9.30 -8.82
CA PHE A 264 -3.00 -8.99 -9.34
C PHE A 264 -4.11 -9.83 -8.72
N TYR A 265 -3.74 -10.82 -7.91
CA TYR A 265 -4.65 -11.77 -7.28
C TYR A 265 -4.42 -11.76 -5.78
N THR A 266 -5.44 -12.15 -5.03
CA THR A 266 -5.22 -12.55 -3.64
C THR A 266 -4.41 -13.85 -3.59
N ALA A 267 -3.80 -14.16 -2.44
CA ALA A 267 -3.04 -15.40 -2.25
C ALA A 267 -3.87 -16.65 -2.58
N GLN A 268 -5.15 -16.65 -2.20
CA GLN A 268 -6.08 -17.75 -2.48
C GLN A 268 -6.41 -17.86 -3.98
N GLU A 269 -6.76 -16.75 -4.62
CA GLU A 269 -7.09 -16.72 -6.05
C GLU A 269 -5.87 -17.11 -6.90
N TYR A 270 -4.68 -16.66 -6.51
CA TYR A 270 -3.45 -16.98 -7.21
C TYR A 270 -3.12 -18.47 -7.13
N GLU A 271 -3.24 -19.10 -5.96
CA GLU A 271 -3.03 -20.54 -5.85
C GLU A 271 -4.07 -21.33 -6.67
N GLN A 272 -5.34 -20.89 -6.65
CA GLN A 272 -6.39 -21.50 -7.46
C GLN A 272 -6.10 -21.34 -8.96
N PHE A 273 -5.61 -20.18 -9.40
CA PHE A 273 -5.19 -19.92 -10.77
C PHE A 273 -4.07 -20.88 -11.20
N LEU A 274 -3.04 -21.07 -10.37
CA LEU A 274 -1.95 -22.01 -10.65
C LEU A 274 -2.45 -23.45 -10.77
N VAL A 275 -3.28 -23.90 -9.82
CA VAL A 275 -3.84 -25.26 -9.83
C VAL A 275 -4.70 -25.50 -11.07
N ASN A 276 -5.49 -24.50 -11.48
CA ASN A 276 -6.31 -24.59 -12.68
C ASN A 276 -5.47 -24.70 -13.96
N LEU A 277 -4.39 -23.93 -14.08
CA LEU A 277 -3.48 -24.01 -15.22
C LEU A 277 -2.70 -25.34 -15.25
N GLU A 278 -2.25 -25.83 -14.10
CA GLU A 278 -1.61 -27.16 -13.99
C GLU A 278 -2.58 -28.26 -14.42
N ARG A 279 -3.83 -28.20 -13.96
CA ARG A 279 -4.90 -29.13 -14.35
C ARG A 279 -5.24 -29.04 -15.83
N GLU A 280 -5.27 -27.85 -16.40
CA GLU A 280 -5.48 -27.66 -17.84
C GLU A 280 -4.36 -28.31 -18.65
N ARG A 281 -3.10 -28.10 -18.26
CA ARG A 281 -1.94 -28.75 -18.89
C ARG A 281 -2.04 -30.27 -18.81
N GLU A 282 -2.38 -30.82 -17.64
CA GLU A 282 -2.58 -32.26 -17.43
C GLU A 282 -3.68 -32.81 -18.36
N LEU A 283 -4.83 -32.13 -18.44
CA LEU A 283 -5.92 -32.53 -19.31
C LEU A 283 -5.54 -32.48 -20.79
N ARG A 284 -4.78 -31.48 -21.23
CA ARG A 284 -4.28 -31.40 -22.62
C ARG A 284 -3.32 -32.52 -22.95
N LEU A 285 -2.39 -32.85 -22.04
CA LEU A 285 -1.48 -34.00 -22.20
C LEU A 285 -2.27 -35.30 -22.26
N ARG A 286 -3.19 -35.50 -21.31
CA ARG A 286 -4.04 -36.70 -21.29
C ARG A 286 -4.89 -36.83 -22.57
N LEU A 287 -5.41 -35.72 -23.08
CA LEU A 287 -6.16 -35.72 -24.33
C LEU A 287 -5.27 -36.13 -25.52
N SER A 288 -4.03 -35.63 -25.60
CA SER A 288 -3.08 -36.02 -26.63
C SER A 288 -2.72 -37.52 -26.57
N GLU A 289 -2.53 -38.07 -25.37
CA GLU A 289 -2.33 -39.51 -25.16
C GLU A 289 -3.53 -40.33 -25.64
N LEU A 290 -4.74 -39.89 -25.29
CA LEU A 290 -5.98 -40.56 -25.70
C LEU A 290 -6.19 -40.53 -27.21
N TYR A 291 -5.84 -39.43 -27.88
CA TYR A 291 -5.83 -39.38 -29.34
C TYR A 291 -4.82 -40.35 -29.94
N ARG A 292 -3.59 -40.40 -29.40
CA ARG A 292 -2.55 -41.35 -29.82
C ARG A 292 -3.03 -42.81 -29.69
N TYR A 293 -3.68 -43.17 -28.58
CA TYR A 293 -4.26 -44.50 -28.39
C TYR A 293 -5.33 -44.83 -29.42
N ARG A 294 -6.21 -43.85 -29.72
CA ARG A 294 -7.27 -44.02 -30.69
C ARG A 294 -6.75 -44.18 -32.11
N GLU A 295 -5.69 -43.46 -32.49
CA GLU A 295 -4.98 -43.64 -33.77
C GLU A 295 -4.41 -45.05 -33.93
N HIS A 296 -3.98 -45.66 -32.82
CA HIS A 296 -3.47 -47.04 -32.79
C HIS A 296 -4.59 -48.09 -32.62
N GLY A 297 -5.86 -47.69 -32.79
CA GLY A 297 -7.01 -48.59 -32.80
C GLY A 297 -7.53 -49.01 -31.43
N ILE A 298 -7.04 -48.41 -30.34
CA ILE A 298 -7.50 -48.72 -28.98
C ILE A 298 -8.82 -48.01 -28.73
N THR A 299 -9.82 -48.78 -28.32
CA THR A 299 -11.19 -48.26 -28.11
C THR A 299 -11.66 -48.37 -26.67
N ARG A 300 -10.93 -49.10 -25.81
CA ARG A 300 -11.24 -49.23 -24.38
C ARG A 300 -10.14 -48.66 -23.50
N HIS A 301 -10.53 -48.04 -22.38
CA HIS A 301 -9.59 -47.42 -21.46
C HIS A 301 -8.65 -48.44 -20.78
N GLU A 302 -9.17 -49.64 -20.50
CA GLU A 302 -8.42 -50.75 -19.87
C GLU A 302 -7.26 -51.24 -20.75
N GLU A 303 -7.39 -51.14 -22.07
CA GLU A 303 -6.39 -51.58 -23.04
C GLU A 303 -5.20 -50.63 -23.16
N CYS A 304 -5.34 -49.38 -22.68
CA CYS A 304 -4.29 -48.35 -22.79
C CYS A 304 -3.01 -48.75 -22.04
N ALA A 305 -3.14 -49.31 -20.83
CA ALA A 305 -1.99 -49.72 -20.02
C ALA A 305 -1.22 -50.89 -20.68
N HIS A 306 -1.95 -51.85 -21.27
CA HIS A 306 -1.34 -52.97 -21.98
C HIS A 306 -0.63 -52.47 -23.25
N PHE A 307 -1.24 -51.55 -24.00
CA PHE A 307 -0.60 -50.96 -25.17
C PHE A 307 0.69 -50.21 -24.85
N GLU A 308 0.73 -49.40 -23.79
CA GLU A 308 1.97 -48.73 -23.38
C GLU A 308 3.06 -49.74 -23.00
N GLN A 309 2.69 -50.83 -22.34
CA GLN A 309 3.62 -51.89 -21.97
C GLN A 309 4.19 -52.61 -23.21
N VAL A 310 3.36 -52.85 -24.23
CA VAL A 310 3.78 -53.45 -25.51
C VAL A 310 4.67 -52.49 -26.31
N ILE A 311 4.31 -51.19 -26.40
CA ILE A 311 5.14 -50.17 -27.06
C ILE A 311 6.48 -50.02 -26.35
N ALA A 312 6.51 -49.99 -25.01
CA ALA A 312 7.74 -49.90 -24.24
C ALA A 312 8.64 -51.14 -24.42
N GLN A 313 8.06 -52.34 -24.54
CA GLN A 313 8.80 -53.57 -24.84
C GLN A 313 9.32 -53.58 -26.29
N ALA A 314 8.55 -53.08 -27.26
CA ALA A 314 8.97 -52.97 -28.66
C ALA A 314 10.08 -51.92 -28.84
N GLN A 315 10.03 -50.80 -28.12
CA GLN A 315 11.09 -49.78 -28.11
C GLN A 315 12.36 -50.30 -27.43
N GLY A 316 12.23 -51.02 -26.30
CA GLY A 316 13.38 -51.69 -25.67
C GLY A 316 14.01 -52.80 -26.52
N GLN A 317 13.28 -53.37 -27.48
CA GLN A 317 13.82 -54.30 -28.48
C GLN A 317 14.54 -53.57 -29.64
N ASN A 318 14.07 -52.39 -30.05
CA ASN A 318 14.75 -51.55 -31.04
C ASN A 318 16.07 -50.95 -30.52
N ASP A 319 16.13 -50.54 -29.25
CA ASP A 319 17.39 -50.10 -28.63
C ASP A 319 18.43 -51.24 -28.55
N SER A 320 17.98 -52.49 -28.57
CA SER A 320 18.85 -53.67 -28.63
C SER A 320 19.28 -54.04 -30.06
N ALA A 321 18.58 -53.55 -31.07
CA ALA A 321 18.93 -53.70 -32.49
C ALA A 321 19.92 -52.62 -32.97
N ASP A 322 19.82 -51.40 -32.44
CA ASP A 322 20.74 -50.30 -32.77
C ASP A 322 22.13 -50.42 -32.10
N HIS A 323 22.29 -51.30 -31.10
CA HIS A 323 23.62 -51.62 -30.55
C HIS A 323 24.44 -52.57 -31.48
N TRP A 324 23.86 -53.17 -32.53
CA TRP A 324 24.55 -54.19 -33.33
C TRP A 324 25.38 -53.68 -34.52
N THR A 325 25.48 -52.36 -34.77
CA THR A 325 26.29 -51.82 -35.88
C THR A 325 27.56 -51.06 -35.49
N GLU A 326 27.89 -50.94 -34.20
CA GLU A 326 29.14 -50.28 -33.77
C GLU A 326 29.89 -51.03 -32.66
N LYS A 327 30.42 -52.23 -32.96
CA LYS A 327 31.62 -52.78 -32.29
C LYS A 327 32.50 -53.62 -33.24
N LYS A 328 33.47 -52.96 -33.87
CA LYS A 328 34.89 -53.38 -33.80
C LYS A 328 35.54 -52.35 -32.85
N SER A 329 36.05 -52.66 -31.66
CA SER A 329 36.95 -53.75 -31.31
C SER A 329 36.93 -54.02 -29.79
N GLY A 330 37.04 -55.30 -29.39
CA GLY A 330 37.74 -55.71 -28.16
C GLY A 330 36.91 -56.17 -26.95
N SER A 331 36.68 -57.50 -26.85
CA SER A 331 36.77 -58.41 -25.67
C SER A 331 36.09 -58.03 -24.33
N SER A 332 35.38 -58.87 -23.55
CA SER A 332 34.99 -60.30 -23.55
C SER A 332 34.18 -60.60 -22.26
N GLY A 333 33.16 -61.48 -22.32
CA GLY A 333 32.68 -62.32 -21.20
C GLY A 333 31.53 -61.79 -20.30
N PRO A 334 30.69 -62.66 -19.69
CA PRO A 334 29.25 -62.66 -19.98
C PRO A 334 28.27 -62.42 -18.80
N SER A 335 27.06 -61.95 -19.17
CA SER A 335 25.67 -62.30 -18.75
C SER A 335 25.39 -62.63 -17.26
N THR A 336 24.31 -62.18 -16.59
CA THR A 336 22.87 -62.31 -16.91
C THR A 336 22.05 -61.51 -15.86
N PRO A 337 20.76 -61.17 -16.08
CA PRO A 337 20.06 -60.02 -15.46
C PRO A 337 18.82 -60.33 -14.58
N ILE A 338 18.16 -59.25 -14.08
CA ILE A 338 16.77 -59.08 -13.55
C ILE A 338 16.61 -59.28 -12.00
N PRO A 339 15.66 -58.66 -11.23
CA PRO A 339 14.58 -57.68 -11.52
C PRO A 339 14.48 -56.43 -10.60
N ARG A 340 13.56 -55.50 -10.95
CA ARG A 340 12.87 -54.59 -10.02
C ARG A 340 11.97 -55.36 -9.04
N HIS A 341 12.03 -55.03 -7.73
CA HIS A 341 10.86 -55.11 -6.84
C HIS A 341 10.96 -54.11 -5.66
N THR A 342 9.92 -53.29 -5.55
CA THR A 342 9.22 -52.77 -4.36
C THR A 342 9.91 -52.72 -2.97
N SER A 343 10.09 -51.49 -2.47
CA SER A 343 9.82 -50.99 -1.09
C SER A 343 10.18 -51.83 0.17
N LYS A 344 11.17 -51.36 0.96
CA LYS A 344 11.05 -51.04 2.43
C LYS A 344 12.39 -50.60 3.06
N LYS A 345 12.37 -49.39 3.62
CA LYS A 345 12.92 -48.91 4.92
C LYS A 345 14.19 -49.59 5.52
N ARG A 346 15.26 -48.81 5.75
CA ARG A 346 15.80 -48.39 7.08
C ARG A 346 17.20 -47.77 6.97
N GLU A 347 17.46 -46.88 7.92
CA GLU A 347 18.62 -46.02 8.18
C GLU A 347 19.99 -46.71 8.11
N GLU A 348 21.01 -45.97 7.66
CA GLU A 348 22.28 -45.91 8.38
C GLU A 348 23.03 -44.61 8.06
N GLU A 349 23.50 -43.99 9.12
CA GLU A 349 24.33 -42.80 9.18
C GLU A 349 25.69 -43.05 8.53
N LYS A 350 26.27 -42.03 7.88
CA LYS A 350 27.69 -41.69 8.09
C LYS A 350 28.06 -40.31 7.57
N SER A 351 28.58 -39.57 8.53
CA SER A 351 29.42 -38.38 8.46
C SER A 351 30.54 -38.49 7.41
N TYR A 352 30.80 -37.39 6.69
CA TYR A 352 32.18 -37.00 6.40
C TYR A 352 32.31 -35.48 6.36
N SER A 353 33.05 -34.99 7.36
CA SER A 353 33.73 -33.71 7.41
C SER A 353 34.83 -33.63 6.36
N SER A 354 35.03 -32.46 5.75
CA SER A 354 36.38 -31.98 5.47
C SER A 354 36.41 -30.45 5.45
N THR A 355 37.05 -29.95 6.50
CA THR A 355 37.84 -28.73 6.55
C THR A 355 38.81 -28.66 5.38
N ASP A 356 39.02 -27.47 4.81
CA ASP A 356 40.33 -26.85 4.97
C ASP A 356 40.32 -25.35 4.70
N ARG A 357 40.91 -24.63 5.66
CA ARG A 357 41.31 -23.23 5.57
C ARG A 357 42.70 -23.19 4.93
N LYS A 358 42.97 -22.20 4.07
CA LYS A 358 44.28 -21.54 4.11
C LYS A 358 44.22 -20.09 3.66
N SER A 359 44.67 -19.26 4.58
CA SER A 359 44.90 -17.82 4.56
C SER A 359 46.17 -17.47 3.78
N ILE A 360 46.18 -16.29 3.16
CA ILE A 360 47.38 -15.51 2.86
C ILE A 360 47.11 -14.06 3.28
N ALA A 361 47.98 -13.53 4.13
CA ALA A 361 48.06 -12.14 4.53
C ALA A 361 49.06 -11.38 3.63
N LYS A 362 48.78 -10.10 3.36
CA LYS A 362 49.79 -9.04 3.14
C LYS A 362 49.21 -7.68 3.56
N LEU A 363 49.98 -6.99 4.39
CA LEU A 363 49.96 -5.56 4.73
C LEU A 363 50.22 -4.70 3.46
N ASP A 364 50.04 -3.37 3.34
CA ASP A 364 49.87 -2.21 4.23
C ASP A 364 49.26 -1.07 3.37
N SER A 365 48.54 -0.12 3.97
CA SER A 365 48.79 1.35 3.89
C SER A 365 47.57 2.20 4.29
N ALA A 366 47.88 3.24 5.06
CA ALA A 366 47.00 4.02 5.91
C ALA A 366 46.19 5.12 5.19
N SER A 367 45.06 5.52 5.80
CA SER A 367 44.66 6.93 6.02
C SER A 367 43.49 7.00 7.02
N SER A 368 43.66 7.90 8.00
CA SER A 368 42.80 8.42 9.08
C SER A 368 41.31 8.64 8.73
N SER A 369 40.32 8.58 9.65
CA SER A 369 40.22 9.35 10.91
C SER A 369 39.13 8.81 11.87
N SER A 370 39.51 8.72 13.16
CA SER A 370 38.76 8.91 14.42
C SER A 370 37.21 8.93 14.47
N THR A 371 36.63 8.15 15.39
CA THR A 371 35.48 8.61 16.19
C THR A 371 35.60 8.13 17.64
N ILE A 372 35.60 9.10 18.54
CA ILE A 372 35.69 9.00 19.98
C ILE A 372 34.29 8.82 20.56
N SER A 373 34.15 7.90 21.51
CA SER A 373 33.03 7.77 22.43
C SER A 373 32.94 9.01 23.31
N GLN A 374 31.75 9.61 23.51
CA GLN A 374 31.29 10.12 24.81
C GLN A 374 29.93 10.85 24.73
N THR A 375 29.05 10.45 25.65
CA THR A 375 28.15 11.27 26.49
C THR A 375 27.18 12.27 25.86
N ASN A 376 25.90 12.00 26.08
CA ASN A 376 24.79 12.94 25.97
C ASN A 376 24.75 13.91 27.15
N LEU A 377 24.64 15.22 26.87
CA LEU A 377 24.00 16.20 27.74
C LEU A 377 23.65 17.50 26.96
N SER A 378 22.45 18.02 27.26
CA SER A 378 21.99 19.42 27.15
C SER A 378 21.12 19.85 25.96
N ARG A 379 19.79 19.82 26.17
CA ARG A 379 18.86 20.97 26.31
C ARG A 379 19.13 22.23 25.44
N THR A 380 18.13 22.65 24.67
CA THR A 380 17.90 24.08 24.32
C THR A 380 16.39 24.34 24.15
N MET A 381 15.93 25.38 24.86
CA MET A 381 14.59 25.98 24.89
C MET A 381 14.49 27.13 23.88
N THR A 382 13.31 27.39 23.29
CA THR A 382 12.63 28.70 23.04
C THR A 382 11.53 28.56 21.96
N PRO A 383 10.60 29.53 21.78
CA PRO A 383 9.75 30.21 22.76
C PRO A 383 8.25 30.25 22.34
N VAL A 384 7.39 30.54 23.31
CA VAL A 384 6.00 30.98 23.11
C VAL A 384 5.99 32.38 22.50
N SER A 385 5.21 32.55 21.42
CA SER A 385 4.86 33.87 20.87
C SER A 385 3.34 34.05 20.87
N GLN A 386 2.92 34.78 21.89
CA GLN A 386 1.72 35.58 22.06
C GLN A 386 1.15 36.17 20.75
N TRP A 387 -0.12 35.89 20.45
CA TRP A 387 -0.98 36.79 19.67
C TRP A 387 -2.19 37.16 20.53
N VAL A 388 -2.26 38.46 20.77
CA VAL A 388 -3.38 39.19 21.37
C VAL A 388 -4.38 39.44 20.26
N GLU A 389 -5.64 39.06 20.43
CA GLU A 389 -6.74 39.76 19.77
C GLU A 389 -7.89 39.97 20.75
N GLN A 390 -8.38 41.22 20.70
CA GLN A 390 -9.31 41.84 21.61
C GLN A 390 -10.76 41.46 21.26
N ASP A 391 -11.55 41.31 22.32
CA ASP A 391 -13.00 41.20 22.29
C ASP A 391 -13.67 42.38 21.59
N SER A 392 -14.74 42.08 20.84
CA SER A 392 -15.94 42.94 20.73
C SER A 392 -17.13 42.12 20.23
N ASN A 393 -17.95 41.68 21.19
CA ASN A 393 -19.33 41.22 20.97
C ASN A 393 -20.26 42.44 20.76
N PRO A 394 -21.45 42.27 20.17
CA PRO A 394 -22.62 42.19 21.07
C PRO A 394 -23.73 41.23 20.62
N ASN A 395 -24.33 40.56 21.62
CA ASN A 395 -25.75 40.25 21.85
C ASN A 395 -26.61 39.78 20.65
N THR A 396 -27.45 38.75 20.74
CA THR A 396 -28.46 38.51 21.79
C THR A 396 -29.20 37.18 21.53
N SER A 397 -29.62 36.55 22.62
CA SER A 397 -30.88 35.78 22.82
C SER A 397 -31.15 34.44 22.12
N GLY A 398 -31.52 33.45 22.96
CA GLY A 398 -32.57 32.46 22.67
C GLY A 398 -32.12 31.02 22.83
N GLN A 399 -31.99 30.51 24.06
CA GLN A 399 -32.97 29.59 24.68
C GLN A 399 -33.16 28.27 23.91
N HIS A 400 -32.52 27.21 24.40
CA HIS A 400 -33.11 26.15 25.22
C HIS A 400 -33.83 25.07 24.41
N SER A 401 -33.10 23.97 24.29
CA SER A 401 -33.57 22.60 24.35
C SER A 401 -34.65 22.37 25.41
N THR A 402 -35.63 21.53 25.07
CA THR A 402 -36.23 20.61 26.03
C THR A 402 -36.03 19.18 25.54
N SER A 403 -35.04 18.56 26.16
CA SER A 403 -34.92 17.12 26.36
C SER A 403 -36.04 16.61 27.27
N SER A 404 -36.49 15.38 27.03
CA SER A 404 -36.85 14.43 28.09
C SER A 404 -37.05 13.07 27.41
N SER A 405 -36.06 12.16 27.43
CA SER A 405 -35.62 11.32 28.56
C SER A 405 -36.70 10.36 29.06
N SER A 406 -36.49 9.06 28.82
CA SER A 406 -36.47 7.97 29.83
C SER A 406 -36.58 6.62 29.08
N THR A 407 -35.50 5.86 28.93
CA THR A 407 -35.00 4.82 29.86
C THR A 407 -36.01 3.71 30.17
N LEU A 408 -35.78 2.50 29.63
CA LEU A 408 -35.38 1.31 30.41
C LEU A 408 -35.32 0.03 29.54
N GLU A 409 -34.10 -0.53 29.50
CA GLU A 409 -33.71 -1.95 29.54
C GLU A 409 -34.74 -3.07 29.25
N LYS A 410 -34.48 -3.97 28.27
CA LYS A 410 -33.80 -5.29 28.44
C LYS A 410 -34.07 -6.27 27.27
N ASN A 411 -32.98 -6.85 26.78
CA ASN A 411 -32.75 -8.18 26.19
C ASN A 411 -33.63 -8.79 25.07
N CYS A 412 -32.93 -9.03 23.94
CA CYS A 412 -32.84 -10.24 23.11
C CYS A 412 -34.10 -11.03 22.70
N ASN A 413 -34.48 -11.00 21.42
CA ASN A 413 -34.10 -12.00 20.41
C ASN A 413 -34.89 -11.86 19.09
N VAL A 414 -34.20 -12.32 18.04
CA VAL A 414 -34.57 -12.54 16.64
C VAL A 414 -36.02 -12.98 16.38
N ALA A 415 -36.72 -12.31 15.44
CA ALA A 415 -37.53 -12.97 14.38
C ALA A 415 -38.09 -11.96 13.37
N SER A 416 -37.90 -12.29 12.10
CA SER A 416 -38.41 -11.66 10.88
C SER A 416 -39.94 -11.77 10.74
N SER A 417 -40.63 -10.77 10.19
CA SER A 417 -41.70 -10.95 9.18
C SER A 417 -42.40 -9.64 8.73
N SER A 418 -42.30 -9.39 7.42
CA SER A 418 -43.36 -9.07 6.46
C SER A 418 -44.40 -7.93 6.69
N LEU A 419 -44.17 -6.83 5.95
CA LEU A 419 -45.03 -6.21 4.90
C LEU A 419 -46.51 -5.80 5.13
N LYS A 420 -46.74 -4.50 4.77
CA LYS A 420 -47.89 -3.84 4.05
C LYS A 420 -49.01 -3.15 4.89
N PRO A 421 -49.79 -2.20 4.32
CA PRO A 421 -49.42 -0.84 3.86
C PRO A 421 -50.44 0.24 4.33
N LEU A 422 -50.14 1.54 4.25
CA LEU A 422 -51.19 2.58 4.34
C LEU A 422 -50.93 3.77 3.38
N SER A 423 -51.85 3.91 2.42
CA SER A 423 -52.25 5.11 1.68
C SER A 423 -52.81 6.18 2.64
N GLY A 424 -52.75 7.49 2.44
CA GLY A 424 -52.22 8.37 1.40
C GLY A 424 -52.73 9.79 1.75
N GLU A 425 -51.85 10.78 1.77
CA GLU A 425 -52.21 12.21 1.75
C GLU A 425 -51.42 12.86 0.62
N THR A 426 -52.11 13.22 -0.45
CA THR A 426 -51.57 13.99 -1.57
C THR A 426 -51.52 15.46 -1.19
N GLY A 427 -50.53 15.82 -0.38
CA GLY A 427 -49.98 17.18 -0.42
C GLY A 427 -49.16 17.30 -1.70
N GLU A 428 -49.53 18.22 -2.59
CA GLU A 428 -48.68 18.55 -3.75
C GLU A 428 -47.30 18.94 -3.20
N ARG A 429 -46.30 18.12 -3.51
CA ARG A 429 -44.92 18.38 -3.08
C ARG A 429 -44.44 19.64 -3.79
N ASP A 430 -44.24 20.72 -3.04
CA ASP A 430 -43.62 21.91 -3.59
C ASP A 430 -42.12 21.69 -3.73
N ILE A 431 -41.72 21.24 -4.92
CA ILE A 431 -40.33 20.93 -5.23
C ILE A 431 -39.44 22.18 -5.21
N GLU A 432 -39.98 23.40 -5.28
CA GLU A 432 -39.17 24.62 -5.25
C GLU A 432 -38.58 24.91 -3.87
N MET A 433 -39.24 24.44 -2.81
CA MET A 433 -38.77 24.57 -1.43
C MET A 433 -37.78 23.48 -1.02
N GLU A 434 -37.59 22.43 -1.85
CA GLU A 434 -36.69 21.33 -1.52
C GLU A 434 -35.21 21.70 -1.73
N ALA A 435 -34.34 21.20 -0.85
CA ALA A 435 -32.90 21.45 -0.93
C ALA A 435 -32.33 21.05 -2.30
N SER A 436 -31.48 21.90 -2.86
CA SER A 436 -30.86 21.76 -4.20
C SER A 436 -31.81 21.88 -5.39
N ALA A 437 -33.09 22.24 -5.20
CA ALA A 437 -34.03 22.48 -6.31
C ALA A 437 -33.59 23.59 -7.27
N HIS A 438 -32.84 24.58 -6.78
CA HIS A 438 -32.29 25.67 -7.57
C HIS A 438 -31.23 25.23 -8.61
N LEU A 439 -30.66 24.02 -8.45
CA LEU A 439 -29.69 23.44 -9.38
C LEU A 439 -30.35 22.64 -10.52
N LEU A 440 -31.68 22.45 -10.48
CA LEU A 440 -32.43 21.70 -11.48
C LEU A 440 -33.12 22.65 -12.45
N THR A 441 -33.10 22.28 -13.72
CA THR A 441 -33.93 22.91 -14.75
C THR A 441 -35.42 22.63 -14.51
N LYS A 442 -36.31 23.44 -15.10
CA LYS A 442 -37.77 23.24 -14.99
C LYS A 442 -38.21 21.83 -15.43
N GLN A 443 -37.54 21.26 -16.44
CA GLN A 443 -37.81 19.91 -16.93
C GLN A 443 -37.34 18.83 -15.94
N GLU A 444 -36.20 19.03 -15.29
CA GLU A 444 -35.68 18.12 -14.26
C GLU A 444 -36.53 18.14 -12.99
N LYS A 445 -37.01 19.32 -12.59
CA LYS A 445 -37.98 19.45 -11.49
C LYS A 445 -39.27 18.67 -11.81
N SER A 446 -39.80 18.79 -13.02
CA SER A 446 -40.97 18.02 -13.45
C SER A 446 -40.71 16.51 -13.45
N LEU A 447 -39.51 16.08 -13.86
CA LEU A 447 -39.11 14.68 -13.86
C LEU A 447 -39.00 14.14 -12.42
N CYS A 448 -38.45 14.92 -11.50
CA CYS A 448 -38.37 14.58 -10.07
C CYS A 448 -39.77 14.35 -9.46
N LEU A 449 -40.72 15.24 -9.75
CA LEU A 449 -42.11 15.08 -9.31
C LEU A 449 -42.77 13.82 -9.88
N GLN A 450 -42.54 13.51 -11.16
CA GLN A 450 -43.07 12.30 -11.81
C GLN A 450 -42.44 11.01 -11.29
N LEU A 451 -41.18 11.07 -10.85
CA LEU A 451 -40.42 9.93 -10.32
C LEU A 451 -40.53 9.77 -8.80
N ASP A 452 -41.24 10.68 -8.11
CA ASP A 452 -41.26 10.71 -6.65
C ASP A 452 -39.83 10.82 -6.06
N LEU A 453 -38.97 11.65 -6.67
CA LEU A 453 -37.58 11.85 -6.25
C LEU A 453 -37.39 13.26 -5.70
N LYS A 454 -36.63 13.38 -4.60
CA LYS A 454 -36.14 14.69 -4.14
C LYS A 454 -35.06 15.23 -5.10
N PRO A 455 -34.91 16.55 -5.29
CA PRO A 455 -33.89 17.15 -6.15
C PRO A 455 -32.48 16.64 -5.89
N MET A 456 -32.10 16.46 -4.61
CA MET A 456 -30.81 15.87 -4.27
C MET A 456 -30.65 14.42 -4.75
N GLN A 457 -31.70 13.59 -4.66
CA GLN A 457 -31.63 12.21 -5.13
C GLN A 457 -31.47 12.15 -6.65
N TYR A 458 -32.17 13.00 -7.38
CA TYR A 458 -32.00 13.16 -8.82
C TYR A 458 -30.58 13.60 -9.19
N LEU A 459 -30.03 14.59 -8.49
CA LEU A 459 -28.66 15.06 -8.73
C LEU A 459 -27.63 13.98 -8.46
N THR A 460 -27.80 13.18 -7.40
CA THR A 460 -26.92 12.04 -7.10
C THR A 460 -26.98 11.00 -8.22
N GLN A 461 -28.19 10.60 -8.65
CA GLN A 461 -28.38 9.62 -9.72
C GLN A 461 -27.82 10.16 -11.06
N LYS A 462 -28.09 11.42 -11.39
CA LYS A 462 -27.55 12.09 -12.58
C LYS A 462 -26.02 12.14 -12.56
N THR A 463 -25.42 12.46 -11.42
CA THR A 463 -23.96 12.51 -11.25
C THR A 463 -23.34 11.13 -11.45
N LEU A 464 -23.92 10.09 -10.84
CA LEU A 464 -23.45 8.71 -10.99
C LEU A 464 -23.53 8.23 -12.45
N LEU A 465 -24.67 8.46 -13.13
CA LEU A 465 -24.85 8.08 -14.53
C LEU A 465 -23.88 8.80 -15.47
N LEU A 466 -23.59 10.08 -15.21
CA LEU A 466 -22.60 10.85 -15.99
C LEU A 466 -21.16 10.39 -15.69
N GLN A 467 -20.83 10.13 -14.43
CA GLN A 467 -19.51 9.66 -14.00
C GLN A 467 -19.21 8.27 -14.58
N GLU A 468 -20.19 7.37 -14.57
CA GLU A 468 -20.08 6.03 -15.18
C GLU A 468 -19.93 6.14 -16.71
N TYR A 469 -20.68 7.05 -17.35
CA TYR A 469 -20.52 7.32 -18.79
C TYR A 469 -19.13 7.86 -19.15
N LEU A 470 -18.55 8.73 -18.32
CA LEU A 470 -17.22 9.33 -18.56
C LEU A 470 -16.05 8.39 -18.26
N SER A 471 -16.23 7.43 -17.35
CA SER A 471 -15.18 6.49 -16.94
C SER A 471 -15.07 5.23 -17.82
N GLY A 472 -16.05 4.95 -18.68
CA GLY A 472 -16.06 3.76 -19.54
C GLY A 472 -15.30 3.91 -20.86
N ASN A 473 -14.11 3.32 -20.97
CA ASN A 473 -13.39 3.18 -22.25
C ASN A 473 -13.95 1.97 -23.06
N ARG A 474 -14.80 2.25 -24.05
CA ARG A 474 -15.21 1.39 -25.19
C ARG A 474 -15.62 -0.08 -24.93
N LYS A 475 -16.33 -0.43 -23.84
CA LYS A 475 -17.20 -1.64 -23.74
C LYS A 475 -17.88 -1.77 -22.36
N SER A 476 -18.69 -0.80 -21.96
CA SER A 476 -19.73 -1.06 -20.96
C SER A 476 -20.96 -0.21 -21.30
N GLY A 477 -22.11 -0.87 -21.43
CA GLY A 477 -23.38 -0.14 -21.49
C GLY A 477 -23.72 0.27 -20.07
N VAL A 478 -24.02 1.55 -19.83
CA VAL A 478 -24.63 1.99 -18.56
C VAL A 478 -25.91 1.17 -18.37
N VAL A 479 -25.93 0.27 -17.38
CA VAL A 479 -27.10 -0.57 -17.07
C VAL A 479 -27.79 0.05 -15.85
N PRO A 480 -28.96 0.70 -16.01
CA PRO A 480 -29.70 1.24 -14.87
C PRO A 480 -30.13 0.09 -13.95
N GLN A 481 -29.87 0.24 -12.65
CA GLN A 481 -30.23 -0.74 -11.63
C GLN A 481 -31.62 -0.49 -11.05
N SER A 482 -32.23 0.66 -11.38
CA SER A 482 -33.56 1.04 -10.92
C SER A 482 -34.40 1.75 -12.01
N GLU A 483 -35.73 1.71 -11.86
CA GLU A 483 -36.66 2.40 -12.77
C GLU A 483 -36.42 3.92 -12.86
N PRO A 484 -36.13 4.63 -11.73
CA PRO A 484 -35.78 6.05 -11.79
C PRO A 484 -34.48 6.30 -12.57
N GLU A 485 -33.43 5.50 -12.36
CA GLU A 485 -32.19 5.61 -13.13
C GLU A 485 -32.42 5.42 -14.62
N SER A 486 -33.28 4.49 -15.03
CA SER A 486 -33.64 4.26 -16.43
C SER A 486 -34.33 5.49 -17.06
N LYS A 487 -35.29 6.09 -16.35
CA LYS A 487 -35.99 7.30 -16.81
C LYS A 487 -35.07 8.53 -16.83
N ILE A 488 -34.15 8.66 -15.88
CA ILE A 488 -33.13 9.73 -15.86
C ILE A 488 -32.11 9.54 -16.99
N LEU A 489 -31.63 8.31 -17.21
CA LEU A 489 -30.73 7.98 -18.32
C LEU A 489 -31.36 8.34 -19.67
N HIS A 490 -32.63 8.00 -19.87
CA HIS A 490 -33.37 8.37 -21.07
C HIS A 490 -33.49 9.89 -21.24
N TYR A 491 -33.79 10.63 -20.16
CA TYR A 491 -33.82 12.09 -20.15
C TYR A 491 -32.45 12.71 -20.51
N LEU A 492 -31.36 12.20 -19.96
CA LEU A 492 -30.00 12.69 -20.21
C LEU A 492 -29.53 12.42 -21.65
N VAL A 493 -29.96 11.31 -22.25
CA VAL A 493 -29.72 10.99 -23.66
C VAL A 493 -30.58 11.87 -24.58
N ALA A 494 -31.87 12.05 -24.28
CA ALA A 494 -32.80 12.84 -25.09
C ALA A 494 -32.41 14.34 -25.15
N ASN A 495 -31.87 14.89 -24.05
CA ASN A 495 -31.40 16.28 -24.00
C ASN A 495 -29.95 16.47 -24.47
N GLY A 496 -29.31 15.43 -24.99
CA GLY A 496 -27.97 15.52 -25.56
C GLY A 496 -26.82 15.67 -24.55
N THR A 497 -27.11 15.69 -23.24
CA THR A 497 -26.11 15.66 -22.16
C THR A 497 -25.24 14.41 -22.21
N LEU A 498 -25.83 13.27 -22.57
CA LEU A 498 -25.11 12.06 -22.95
C LEU A 498 -25.12 11.97 -24.47
N SER A 499 -23.95 12.13 -25.10
CA SER A 499 -23.85 12.08 -26.56
C SER A 499 -24.21 10.69 -27.06
N ALA A 500 -25.35 10.59 -27.75
CA ALA A 500 -25.77 9.42 -28.50
C ALA A 500 -24.93 9.20 -29.79
N LYS A 501 -23.75 9.80 -29.92
CA LYS A 501 -22.83 9.51 -31.04
C LYS A 501 -22.08 8.18 -30.81
N MET A 502 -22.82 7.08 -30.77
CA MET A 502 -22.39 5.77 -31.29
C MET A 502 -23.50 4.69 -31.30
N LYS A 503 -24.79 5.06 -31.47
CA LYS A 503 -25.90 4.08 -31.45
C LYS A 503 -26.86 4.11 -32.65
N VAL A 504 -26.43 4.61 -33.81
CA VAL A 504 -27.16 4.39 -35.09
C VAL A 504 -26.42 3.42 -36.02
N ALA A 505 -25.14 3.13 -35.79
CA ALA A 505 -24.39 2.18 -36.62
C ALA A 505 -24.44 0.72 -36.13
N VAL A 506 -24.86 0.45 -34.89
CA VAL A 506 -24.72 -0.88 -34.27
C VAL A 506 -25.95 -1.78 -34.47
N VAL A 507 -27.14 -1.21 -34.71
CA VAL A 507 -28.35 -2.01 -34.98
C VAL A 507 -28.33 -2.56 -36.41
N CYS A 508 -27.70 -1.88 -37.37
CA CYS A 508 -27.50 -2.42 -38.72
C CYS A 508 -26.36 -3.46 -38.81
N VAL A 509 -25.43 -3.48 -37.86
CA VAL A 509 -24.31 -4.44 -37.84
C VAL A 509 -24.65 -5.70 -37.05
N ALA A 510 -25.60 -5.67 -36.10
CA ALA A 510 -26.06 -6.87 -35.40
C ALA A 510 -26.78 -7.88 -36.31
N VAL A 511 -27.37 -7.43 -37.42
CA VAL A 511 -27.97 -8.33 -38.44
C VAL A 511 -26.92 -8.87 -39.42
N LEU A 512 -25.75 -8.24 -39.54
CA LEU A 512 -24.62 -8.69 -40.36
C LEU A 512 -23.58 -9.53 -39.59
N ALA A 513 -23.56 -9.46 -38.25
CA ALA A 513 -22.60 -10.17 -37.41
C ALA A 513 -22.94 -11.66 -37.17
N VAL A 514 -24.09 -12.15 -37.65
CA VAL A 514 -24.35 -13.61 -37.73
C VAL A 514 -23.76 -14.21 -39.02
N ALA A 515 -23.29 -13.40 -39.97
CA ALA A 515 -22.82 -13.88 -41.26
C ALA A 515 -21.29 -14.00 -41.42
N LEU A 516 -20.45 -13.44 -40.55
CA LEU A 516 -19.00 -13.47 -40.75
C LEU A 516 -18.22 -13.67 -39.45
N ALA A 517 -17.98 -14.93 -39.11
CA ALA A 517 -16.88 -15.33 -38.27
C ALA A 517 -15.55 -15.24 -39.06
N ALA A 518 -14.57 -14.50 -38.55
CA ALA A 518 -13.17 -14.61 -38.97
C ALA A 518 -12.24 -14.36 -37.76
N PRO A 519 -11.11 -15.08 -37.64
CA PRO A 519 -10.21 -15.01 -36.49
C PRO A 519 -9.26 -13.79 -36.54
N ALA A 520 -8.70 -13.41 -35.39
CA ALA A 520 -7.71 -12.34 -35.25
C ALA A 520 -6.35 -12.73 -35.84
N GLU A 521 -5.69 -11.82 -36.58
CA GLU A 521 -4.37 -12.03 -37.19
C GLU A 521 -3.20 -11.77 -36.20
N GLU A 522 -2.20 -12.64 -36.20
CA GLU A 522 -0.94 -12.52 -35.43
C GLU A 522 0.07 -11.61 -36.17
N THR A 523 0.59 -10.55 -35.53
CA THR A 523 1.64 -9.66 -36.10
C THR A 523 3.06 -10.12 -35.74
N TYR A 524 4.07 -9.76 -36.53
CA TYR A 524 5.49 -10.03 -36.22
C TYR A 524 6.00 -9.20 -35.03
N THR A 525 7.09 -9.66 -34.40
CA THR A 525 7.73 -8.98 -33.26
C THR A 525 8.26 -7.60 -33.64
N THR A 526 8.02 -6.60 -32.81
CA THR A 526 8.48 -5.20 -32.99
C THR A 526 9.76 -4.88 -32.22
N ARG A 527 10.40 -5.88 -31.60
CA ARG A 527 11.60 -5.72 -30.75
C ARG A 527 12.78 -5.07 -31.49
N PHE A 528 12.80 -5.20 -32.81
CA PHE A 528 13.89 -4.79 -33.69
C PHE A 528 13.54 -3.58 -34.57
N ASP A 529 12.42 -2.91 -34.32
CA ASP A 529 11.95 -1.75 -35.11
C ASP A 529 12.78 -0.45 -34.86
N HIS A 530 13.80 -0.50 -34.01
CA HIS A 530 14.67 0.63 -33.67
C HIS A 530 16.06 0.57 -34.33
N ILE A 531 16.29 -0.42 -35.19
CA ILE A 531 17.57 -0.58 -35.91
C ILE A 531 17.71 0.51 -36.98
N ASP A 532 18.91 1.08 -37.09
CA ASP A 532 19.22 2.03 -38.16
C ASP A 532 19.58 1.28 -39.45
N VAL A 533 18.57 1.08 -40.31
CA VAL A 533 18.73 0.39 -41.60
C VAL A 533 19.62 1.18 -42.56
N LYS A 534 19.66 2.52 -42.46
CA LYS A 534 20.49 3.35 -43.34
C LYS A 534 21.97 3.12 -43.07
N GLU A 535 22.36 2.99 -41.80
CA GLU A 535 23.73 2.66 -41.43
C GLU A 535 24.15 1.29 -41.98
N ILE A 536 23.26 0.29 -41.89
CA ILE A 536 23.52 -1.06 -42.40
C ILE A 536 23.69 -1.07 -43.92
N LEU A 537 22.84 -0.34 -44.65
CA LEU A 537 22.89 -0.28 -46.12
C LEU A 537 24.12 0.47 -46.65
N HIS A 538 24.57 1.52 -45.97
CA HIS A 538 25.74 2.31 -46.39
C HIS A 538 27.08 1.72 -45.94
N ASN A 539 27.07 0.72 -45.03
CA ASN A 539 28.27 0.05 -44.56
C ASN A 539 28.40 -1.35 -45.19
N ASP A 540 29.27 -1.47 -46.19
CA ASP A 540 29.51 -2.71 -46.94
C ASP A 540 29.85 -3.92 -46.04
N ARG A 541 30.52 -3.70 -44.91
CA ARG A 541 30.84 -4.78 -43.97
C ARG A 541 29.59 -5.29 -43.25
N LEU A 542 28.72 -4.38 -42.81
CA LEU A 542 27.47 -4.74 -42.14
C LEU A 542 26.50 -5.37 -43.14
N LEU A 543 26.31 -4.75 -44.31
CA LEU A 543 25.46 -5.26 -45.38
C LEU A 543 25.83 -6.70 -45.75
N ASN A 544 27.13 -6.98 -45.96
CA ASN A 544 27.60 -8.32 -46.29
C ASN A 544 27.37 -9.33 -45.16
N ASN A 545 27.44 -8.92 -43.88
CA ASN A 545 27.11 -9.82 -42.77
C ASN A 545 25.62 -10.21 -42.77
N TYR A 546 24.71 -9.25 -42.98
CA TYR A 546 23.27 -9.55 -43.08
C TYR A 546 22.96 -10.37 -44.34
N ALA A 547 23.56 -10.04 -45.49
CA ALA A 547 23.39 -10.81 -46.72
C ALA A 547 23.93 -12.25 -46.58
N ASN A 548 25.11 -12.45 -46.00
CA ASN A 548 25.66 -13.77 -45.73
C ASN A 548 24.81 -14.59 -44.76
N CYS A 549 24.18 -13.95 -43.77
CA CYS A 549 23.21 -14.61 -42.90
C CYS A 549 21.98 -15.11 -43.70
N LEU A 550 21.38 -14.24 -44.53
CA LEU A 550 20.23 -14.60 -45.37
C LEU A 550 20.58 -15.68 -46.39
N LEU A 551 21.77 -15.64 -46.96
CA LEU A 551 22.28 -16.61 -47.93
C LEU A 551 22.83 -17.90 -47.29
N GLU A 552 22.87 -18.00 -45.95
CA GLU A 552 23.47 -19.15 -45.21
C GLU A 552 24.96 -19.35 -45.46
N LYS A 553 25.66 -18.29 -45.85
CA LYS A 553 27.12 -18.27 -46.08
C LYS A 553 27.92 -17.77 -44.86
N GLY A 554 27.25 -17.33 -43.79
CA GLY A 554 27.90 -16.76 -42.60
C GLY A 554 27.07 -16.78 -41.32
N ARG A 555 27.63 -16.26 -40.23
CA ARG A 555 26.98 -16.17 -38.92
C ARG A 555 25.91 -15.06 -38.92
N CYS A 556 24.80 -15.30 -38.22
CA CYS A 556 23.71 -14.33 -38.09
C CYS A 556 23.79 -13.54 -36.77
N THR A 557 23.44 -12.26 -36.82
CA THR A 557 23.07 -11.48 -35.62
C THR A 557 21.67 -11.89 -35.13
N ALA A 558 21.28 -11.52 -33.90
CA ALA A 558 19.94 -11.81 -33.39
C ALA A 558 18.83 -11.27 -34.31
N GLU A 559 19.05 -10.07 -34.84
CA GLU A 559 18.17 -9.37 -35.78
C GLU A 559 18.12 -10.09 -37.14
N GLY A 560 19.29 -10.44 -37.69
CA GLY A 560 19.38 -11.19 -38.93
C GLY A 560 18.73 -12.58 -38.84
N THR A 561 18.76 -13.20 -37.66
CA THR A 561 18.10 -14.50 -37.42
C THR A 561 16.58 -14.37 -37.46
N GLU A 562 16.03 -13.31 -36.84
CA GLU A 562 14.58 -13.06 -36.85
C GLU A 562 14.09 -12.66 -38.25
N LEU A 563 14.86 -11.82 -38.95
CA LEU A 563 14.60 -11.48 -40.35
C LEU A 563 14.60 -12.73 -41.24
N LYS A 564 15.63 -13.58 -41.14
CA LYS A 564 15.73 -14.82 -41.90
C LYS A 564 14.55 -15.77 -41.67
N LYS A 565 14.01 -15.80 -40.44
CA LYS A 565 12.87 -16.64 -40.07
C LYS A 565 11.54 -16.10 -40.61
N THR A 566 11.35 -14.79 -40.60
CA THR A 566 10.08 -14.13 -40.98
C THR A 566 9.99 -13.80 -42.46
N LEU A 567 11.12 -13.64 -43.16
CA LEU A 567 11.20 -13.23 -44.56
C LEU A 567 10.40 -14.14 -45.53
N PRO A 568 10.41 -15.49 -45.42
CA PRO A 568 9.62 -16.33 -46.32
C PRO A 568 8.10 -16.10 -46.18
N ASP A 569 7.60 -16.02 -44.95
CA ASP A 569 6.17 -15.77 -44.67
C ASP A 569 5.77 -14.36 -45.10
N ALA A 570 6.64 -13.37 -44.90
CA ALA A 570 6.41 -11.99 -45.33
C ALA A 570 6.35 -11.85 -46.85
N LEU A 571 7.18 -12.59 -47.61
CA LEU A 571 7.14 -12.61 -49.07
C LEU A 571 5.89 -13.32 -49.60
N GLU A 572 5.49 -14.43 -48.97
CA GLU A 572 4.30 -15.18 -49.37
C GLU A 572 2.99 -14.40 -49.12
N THR A 573 2.90 -13.75 -47.95
CA THR A 573 1.71 -13.01 -47.51
C THR A 573 1.68 -11.55 -47.95
N GLY A 574 2.78 -11.01 -48.48
CA GLY A 574 2.88 -9.58 -48.81
C GLY A 574 2.99 -8.68 -47.57
N CYS A 575 3.66 -9.16 -46.53
CA CYS A 575 3.94 -8.41 -45.29
C CYS A 575 2.67 -7.95 -44.55
N THR A 576 1.58 -8.73 -44.58
CA THR A 576 0.32 -8.40 -43.88
C THR A 576 0.52 -8.26 -42.37
N LYS A 577 1.38 -9.12 -41.80
CA LYS A 577 1.74 -9.18 -40.38
C LYS A 577 2.86 -8.21 -39.97
N CYS A 578 3.46 -7.48 -40.91
CA CYS A 578 4.58 -6.58 -40.65
C CYS A 578 4.14 -5.28 -39.99
N SER A 579 5.01 -4.73 -39.14
CA SER A 579 4.82 -3.39 -38.59
C SER A 579 5.01 -2.30 -39.66
N PRO A 580 4.48 -1.07 -39.46
CA PRO A 580 4.70 0.04 -40.38
C PRO A 580 6.18 0.32 -40.63
N LYS A 581 7.03 0.23 -39.59
CA LYS A 581 8.48 0.42 -39.71
C LYS A 581 9.16 -0.69 -40.50
N GLN A 582 8.73 -1.93 -40.31
CA GLN A 582 9.27 -3.08 -41.06
C GLN A 582 8.98 -2.97 -42.56
N ARG A 583 7.82 -2.41 -42.93
CA ARG A 583 7.48 -2.14 -44.34
C ARG A 583 8.37 -1.04 -44.93
N GLU A 584 8.56 0.05 -44.20
CA GLU A 584 9.45 1.15 -44.61
C GLU A 584 10.89 0.66 -44.81
N PHE A 585 11.41 -0.15 -43.88
CA PHE A 585 12.74 -0.75 -43.97
C PHE A 585 12.89 -1.69 -45.15
N ALA A 586 11.88 -2.52 -45.44
CA ALA A 586 11.89 -3.41 -46.59
C ALA A 586 11.94 -2.62 -47.91
N GLU A 587 11.14 -1.57 -48.03
CA GLU A 587 11.14 -0.70 -49.22
C GLU A 587 12.50 -0.02 -49.43
N GLU A 588 13.11 0.52 -48.38
CA GLU A 588 14.41 1.18 -48.46
C GLU A 588 15.54 0.21 -48.84
N ALA A 589 15.55 -0.99 -48.23
CA ALA A 589 16.53 -2.03 -48.53
C ALA A 589 16.41 -2.56 -49.97
N ILE A 590 15.20 -2.81 -50.45
CA ILE A 590 14.95 -3.26 -51.83
C ILE A 590 15.42 -2.21 -52.84
N LYS A 591 15.11 -0.94 -52.60
CA LYS A 591 15.52 0.18 -53.46
C LYS A 591 17.05 0.31 -53.52
N PHE A 592 17.72 0.21 -52.37
CA PHE A 592 19.17 0.33 -52.30
C PHE A 592 19.88 -0.87 -52.96
N LEU A 593 19.43 -2.11 -52.67
CA LEU A 593 20.05 -3.32 -53.20
C LEU A 593 19.88 -3.46 -54.73
N SER A 594 18.69 -3.16 -55.26
CA SER A 594 18.43 -3.21 -56.71
C SER A 594 19.26 -2.19 -57.51
N THR A 595 19.51 -1.01 -56.94
CA THR A 595 20.23 0.08 -57.63
C THR A 595 21.75 0.00 -57.44
N ASN A 596 22.21 -0.24 -56.21
CA ASN A 596 23.62 -0.10 -55.84
C ASN A 596 24.37 -1.44 -55.72
N LYS A 597 23.67 -2.56 -55.52
CA LYS A 597 24.28 -3.88 -55.21
C LYS A 597 23.61 -5.02 -56.00
N LYS A 598 23.59 -4.88 -57.33
CA LYS A 598 22.89 -5.78 -58.24
C LYS A 598 23.29 -7.25 -58.12
N GLU A 599 24.58 -7.56 -57.95
CA GLU A 599 25.06 -8.94 -57.79
C GLU A 599 24.49 -9.61 -56.53
N LEU A 600 24.51 -8.90 -55.39
CA LEU A 600 23.92 -9.37 -54.12
C LEU A 600 22.39 -9.50 -54.21
N TRP A 601 21.74 -8.60 -54.94
CA TRP A 601 20.31 -8.63 -55.19
C TRP A 601 19.90 -9.87 -56.00
N ASP A 602 20.64 -10.18 -57.07
CA ASP A 602 20.40 -11.36 -57.91
C ASP A 602 20.61 -12.66 -57.13
N GLU A 603 21.63 -12.72 -56.24
CA GLU A 603 21.83 -13.88 -55.34
C GLU A 603 20.68 -14.08 -54.35
N LEU A 604 20.14 -13.00 -53.78
CA LEU A 604 19.02 -13.07 -52.85
C LEU A 604 17.72 -13.50 -53.55
N ILE A 605 17.47 -13.01 -54.77
CA ILE A 605 16.34 -13.44 -55.60
C ILE A 605 16.44 -14.94 -55.91
N ALA A 606 17.62 -15.42 -56.32
CA ALA A 606 17.81 -16.83 -56.63
C ALA A 606 17.48 -17.76 -55.44
N LYS A 607 17.63 -17.27 -54.21
CA LYS A 607 17.31 -18.03 -52.99
C LYS A 607 15.84 -17.95 -52.57
N TYR A 608 15.26 -16.74 -52.55
CA TYR A 608 13.94 -16.50 -51.96
C TYR A 608 12.79 -16.37 -52.97
N ASP A 609 13.09 -16.17 -54.26
CA ASP A 609 12.11 -16.11 -55.35
C ASP A 609 12.63 -16.72 -56.66
N PRO A 610 12.98 -18.02 -56.68
CA PRO A 610 13.52 -18.68 -57.88
C PRO A 610 12.50 -18.77 -59.03
N GLU A 611 11.21 -18.72 -58.72
CA GLU A 611 10.11 -18.78 -59.71
C GLU A 611 9.66 -17.39 -60.20
N GLY A 612 10.20 -16.30 -59.64
CA GLY A 612 9.84 -14.91 -60.00
C GLY A 612 8.42 -14.51 -59.60
N LYS A 613 7.80 -15.24 -58.66
CA LYS A 613 6.41 -15.06 -58.23
C LYS A 613 6.23 -13.78 -57.41
N TYR A 614 7.22 -13.41 -56.60
CA TYR A 614 7.16 -12.24 -55.73
C TYR A 614 7.69 -10.99 -56.42
N ARG A 615 8.71 -11.14 -57.27
CA ARG A 615 9.31 -10.08 -58.09
C ARG A 615 8.28 -9.34 -58.92
N THR A 616 7.37 -10.04 -59.60
CA THR A 616 6.31 -9.41 -60.41
C THR A 616 5.33 -8.57 -59.58
N ARG A 617 5.03 -8.98 -58.34
CA ARG A 617 4.18 -8.23 -57.40
C ARG A 617 4.88 -6.98 -56.87
N PHE A 618 6.16 -7.12 -56.50
CA PHE A 618 6.96 -6.00 -56.01
C PHE A 618 7.34 -5.02 -57.13
N GLU A 619 7.56 -5.47 -58.37
CA GLU A 619 7.79 -4.58 -59.53
C GLU A 619 6.57 -3.70 -59.82
N ALA A 620 5.35 -4.20 -59.63
CA ALA A 620 4.14 -3.40 -59.76
C ALA A 620 4.04 -2.31 -58.67
N GLN A 621 4.35 -2.66 -57.41
CA GLN A 621 4.37 -1.72 -56.29
C GLN A 621 5.52 -0.70 -56.40
N ALA A 622 6.70 -1.14 -56.82
CA ALA A 622 7.86 -0.29 -57.03
C ALA A 622 7.65 0.71 -58.18
N LYS A 623 7.00 0.30 -59.28
CA LYS A 623 6.58 1.23 -60.35
C LYS A 623 5.59 2.27 -59.85
N GLN A 624 4.69 1.90 -58.95
CA GLN A 624 3.72 2.82 -58.33
C GLN A 624 4.39 3.80 -57.34
N ALA A 625 5.49 3.38 -56.70
CA ALA A 625 6.33 4.20 -55.81
C ALA A 625 7.48 4.96 -56.52
N GLY A 626 7.57 4.89 -57.86
CA GLY A 626 8.60 5.59 -58.64
C GLY A 626 10.02 5.00 -58.56
N ILE A 627 10.15 3.73 -58.18
CA ILE A 627 11.42 3.00 -58.05
C ILE A 627 11.65 2.17 -59.32
N LYS A 628 12.81 2.34 -59.98
CA LYS A 628 13.24 1.48 -61.10
C LYS A 628 13.83 0.19 -60.53
N VAL A 629 13.09 -0.91 -60.64
CA VAL A 629 13.53 -2.28 -60.26
C VAL A 629 14.00 -3.04 -61.49
#